data_AF-A0A970FYW5-F1
#
_entry.id   AF-A0A970FYW5-F1
#
_cell.length_a   1.000
_cell.length_b   1.000
_cell.length_c   1.000
_cell.angle_alpha   90.00
_cell.angle_beta   90.00
_cell.angle_gamma   90.00
#
_symmetry.space_group_name_H-M   'P 1'
#
loop_
_entity.id
_entity.type
_entity.pdbx_description
1 polymer ?
#
loop_
_entity_poly.entity_id
_entity_poly.type
_entity_poly.pdbx_seq_one_letter_code
_entity_poly.pdbx_strand_id
1 'polypeptide(L)' 'MLFNRRIAPSCAYCRHGSAIGNGEIACVKRGIMLEGGWCRKFAYDPLKREPERCAPPPPILLPDKEEETFVL' A
#
# COMPACT_ATOMS: atom_id res chain seq x y z
N MET A 1 -12.52 -1.85 -14.97
CA MET A 1 -12.60 -1.36 -13.57
C MET A 1 -11.22 -1.49 -12.94
N LEU A 2 -10.68 -0.41 -12.35
CA LEU A 2 -9.31 -0.38 -11.81
C LEU A 2 -9.11 -1.22 -10.53
N PHE A 3 -10.17 -1.52 -9.77
CA PHE A 3 -10.06 -2.17 -8.47
C PHE A 3 -10.49 -3.64 -8.54
N ASN A 4 -9.58 -4.54 -8.12
CA ASN A 4 -9.81 -5.98 -8.11
C ASN A 4 -10.91 -6.35 -7.10
N ARG A 5 -12.00 -6.96 -7.58
CA ARG A 5 -13.14 -7.35 -6.73
C ARG A 5 -12.92 -8.65 -5.94
N ARG A 6 -11.80 -9.35 -6.16
CA ARG A 6 -11.49 -10.66 -5.54
C ARG A 6 -10.57 -10.57 -4.32
N ILE A 7 -10.39 -9.39 -3.75
CA ILE A 7 -9.55 -9.21 -2.56
C ILE A 7 -10.31 -9.70 -1.33
N ALA A 8 -9.66 -10.51 -0.49
CA ALA A 8 -10.23 -10.91 0.79
C ALA A 8 -10.45 -9.69 1.70
N PRO A 9 -11.61 -9.58 2.37
CA PRO A 9 -11.88 -8.44 3.24
C PRO A 9 -10.95 -8.47 4.46
N SER A 10 -10.42 -7.30 4.83
CA SER A 10 -9.59 -7.11 6.01
C SER A 10 -9.94 -5.78 6.69
N CYS A 11 -10.04 -5.78 8.01
CA CYS A 11 -10.36 -4.62 8.83
C CYS A 11 -9.31 -3.51 8.68
N ALA A 12 -8.05 -3.86 8.39
CA ALA A 12 -7.01 -2.91 8.06
C ALA A 12 -7.38 -2.01 6.87
N TYR A 13 -8.10 -2.56 5.89
CA TYR A 13 -8.55 -1.84 4.69
C TYR A 13 -9.99 -1.31 4.80
N CYS A 14 -10.59 -1.33 5.98
CA CYS A 14 -11.98 -0.91 6.16
C CYS A 14 -12.05 0.61 6.36
N ARG A 15 -12.95 1.30 5.64
CA ARG A 15 -13.22 2.75 5.84
C ARG A 15 -13.65 3.09 7.28
N HIS A 16 -14.17 2.10 8.02
CA HIS A 16 -14.68 2.25 9.39
C HIS A 16 -13.66 1.91 10.48
N GLY A 17 -12.51 1.33 10.13
CA GLY A 17 -11.49 0.88 11.07
C GLY A 17 -10.32 1.86 11.16
N SER A 18 -9.79 2.06 12.36
CA SER A 18 -8.55 2.79 12.59
C SER A 18 -7.56 1.91 13.33
N ALA A 19 -6.30 1.88 12.89
CA ALA A 19 -5.26 1.10 13.57
C ALA A 19 -4.98 1.69 14.96
N ILE A 20 -4.90 0.82 15.97
CA ILE A 20 -4.58 1.21 17.35
C ILE A 20 -3.28 0.58 17.86
N GLY A 21 -2.56 -0.14 17.00
CA GLY A 21 -1.31 -0.85 17.31
C GLY A 21 -1.52 -2.35 17.51
N ASN A 22 -0.43 -3.11 17.61
CA ASN A 22 -0.42 -4.55 17.91
C ASN A 22 -1.30 -5.43 16.98
N GLY A 23 -1.48 -5.02 15.72
CA GLY A 23 -2.35 -5.72 14.77
C GLY A 23 -3.85 -5.58 15.08
N GLU A 24 -4.22 -4.60 15.90
CA GLU A 24 -5.60 -4.30 16.26
C GLU A 24 -6.15 -3.05 15.54
N ILE A 25 -7.44 -3.14 15.23
CA ILE A 25 -8.22 -2.12 14.54
C ILE A 25 -9.43 -1.77 15.40
N ALA A 26 -9.56 -0.49 15.76
CA ALA A 26 -10.78 0.05 16.34
C ALA A 26 -11.83 0.29 15.24
N CYS A 27 -12.88 -0.52 15.20
CA CYS A 27 -13.99 -0.39 14.27
C CYS A 27 -15.19 0.27 14.93
N VAL A 28 -15.64 1.42 14.40
CA VAL A 28 -16.82 2.14 14.92
C VAL A 28 -18.14 1.36 14.84
N LYS A 29 -18.16 0.22 14.13
CA LYS A 29 -19.34 -0.65 13.99
C LYS A 29 -19.30 -1.92 14.84
N ARG A 30 -18.15 -2.28 15.42
CA ARG A 30 -17.98 -3.58 16.09
C ARG A 30 -17.06 -3.58 17.32
N GLY A 31 -16.23 -2.55 17.51
CA GLY A 31 -15.20 -2.49 18.56
C GLY A 31 -13.83 -2.91 18.04
N ILE A 32 -13.01 -3.48 18.92
CA ILE A 32 -11.65 -3.93 18.60
C ILE A 32 -11.73 -5.20 17.74
N MET A 33 -10.98 -5.21 16.65
CA MET A 33 -10.91 -6.29 15.67
C MET A 33 -9.44 -6.54 15.32
N LEU A 34 -9.10 -7.76 14.91
CA LEU A 34 -7.81 -8.06 14.29
C LEU A 34 -7.71 -7.41 12.90
N GLU A 35 -6.50 -6.99 12.52
CA GLU A 35 -6.19 -6.39 11.21
C GLU A 35 -6.64 -7.27 10.03
N GLY A 36 -6.39 -8.58 10.12
CA GLY A 36 -6.77 -9.56 9.09
C GLY A 36 -8.23 -10.02 9.16
N GLY A 37 -8.98 -9.62 10.20
CA GLY A 37 -10.39 -10.00 10.35
C GLY A 37 -11.32 -9.15 9.49
N TRP A 38 -12.61 -9.48 9.45
CA TRP A 38 -13.61 -8.61 8.83
C TRP A 38 -14.95 -8.65 9.57
N CYS A 39 -15.80 -7.65 9.28
CA CYS A 39 -17.17 -7.63 9.77
C CYS A 39 -18.16 -7.50 8.62
N ARG A 40 -19.44 -7.78 8.89
CA ARG A 40 -20.53 -7.66 7.90
C ARG A 40 -20.74 -6.23 7.38
N LYS A 41 -20.20 -5.22 8.08
CA LYS A 41 -20.23 -3.81 7.67
C LYS A 41 -18.92 -3.37 6.98
N PHE A 42 -18.06 -4.30 6.58
CA PHE A 42 -16.83 -4.00 5.86
C PHE A 42 -17.13 -3.18 4.60
N ALA A 43 -16.32 -2.14 4.39
CA ALA A 43 -16.32 -1.34 3.17
C ALA A 43 -14.88 -0.95 2.87
N TYR A 44 -14.40 -1.37 1.71
CA TYR A 44 -13.01 -1.20 1.28
C TYR A 44 -12.66 0.27 1.11
N ASP A 45 -11.55 0.69 1.69
CA ASP A 45 -10.93 2.00 1.53
C ASP A 45 -9.60 1.84 0.79
N PRO A 46 -9.53 2.18 -0.51
CA PRO A 46 -8.32 2.04 -1.31
C PRO A 46 -7.14 2.84 -0.77
N LEU A 47 -7.38 3.94 -0.04
CA LEU A 47 -6.31 4.80 0.48
C LEU A 47 -5.59 4.19 1.69
N LYS A 48 -6.19 3.19 2.34
CA LYS A 48 -5.57 2.45 3.45
C LYS A 48 -4.70 1.30 2.99
N ARG A 49 -4.68 1.00 1.69
CA ARG A 49 -3.80 -0.02 1.13
C ARG A 49 -2.49 0.64 0.72
N GLU A 50 -1.42 0.27 1.40
CA GLU A 50 -0.08 0.57 0.91
C GLU A 50 0.30 -0.52 -0.12
N PRO A 51 0.56 -0.15 -1.40
CA PRO A 51 1.05 -1.11 -2.37
C PRO A 51 2.43 -1.59 -1.95
N GLU A 52 2.72 -2.87 -2.18
CA GLU A 52 4.08 -3.37 -2.05
C GLU A 52 4.99 -2.51 -2.91
N ARG A 53 6.05 -1.96 -2.29
CA ARG A 53 7.03 -1.17 -3.03
C ARG A 53 7.62 -2.10 -4.08
N CYS A 54 7.49 -1.72 -5.34
CA CYS A 54 8.25 -2.36 -6.39
C CYS A 54 9.73 -2.24 -6.02
N ALA A 55 10.51 -3.29 -6.31
CA ALA A 55 11.95 -3.21 -6.24
C ALA A 55 12.42 -1.95 -7.01
N PRO A 56 13.46 -1.25 -6.52
CA PRO A 56 13.99 -0.13 -7.26
C PRO A 56 14.31 -0.58 -8.70
N PRO A 57 14.05 0.28 -9.70
CA PRO A 57 14.45 -0.05 -11.06
C PRO A 57 15.97 -0.34 -11.08
N PRO A 58 16.45 -1.18 -11.99
CA PRO A 58 17.89 -1.39 -12.15
C PRO A 58 18.58 -0.04 -12.37
N PRO A 59 19.83 0.13 -11.88
CA PRO A 59 20.58 1.36 -12.10
C PRO A 59 20.67 1.62 -13.60
N ILE A 60 20.28 2.82 -14.00
CA ILE A 60 20.46 3.28 -15.37
C ILE A 60 21.97 3.52 -15.53
N LEU A 61 22.64 2.69 -16.34
CA LEU A 61 23.98 2.97 -16.80
C LEU A 61 23.88 4.15 -17.77
N LEU A 62 24.08 5.36 -17.25
CA LEU A 62 24.28 6.51 -18.12
C LEU A 62 25.65 6.34 -18.78
N PRO A 63 25.77 6.51 -20.10
CA PRO A 63 27.08 6.52 -20.73
C PRO A 63 27.92 7.60 -20.05
N ASP A 64 29.14 7.23 -19.64
CA ASP A 64 30.12 8.16 -19.15
C ASP A 64 30.27 9.26 -20.21
N LYS A 65 30.07 10.52 -19.82
CA LYS A 65 30.28 11.64 -20.73
C LYS A 65 31.74 11.57 -21.19
N GLU A 66 31.92 11.18 -22.44
CA GLU A 66 33.22 11.26 -23.10
C GLU A 66 33.67 12.71 -22.99
N GLU A 67 34.77 12.95 -22.27
CA GLU A 67 35.38 14.27 -22.19
C GLU A 67 35.87 14.65 -23.58
N GLU A 68 35.02 15.38 -24.31
CA GLU A 68 35.37 15.99 -25.58
C GLU A 68 36.39 17.09 -25.30
N THR A 69 37.66 16.68 -25.20
CA THR A 69 38.82 17.57 -25.16
C THR A 69 38.91 18.24 -26.53
N PHE A 70 38.29 19.41 -26.65
CA PHE A 70 38.51 20.30 -27.78
C PHE A 70 39.96 20.82 -27.71
N VAL A 71 40.86 20.17 -28.44
CA VAL A 71 42.24 20.63 -28.61
C VAL A 71 42.21 21.86 -29.52
N LEU A 72 42.52 23.03 -28.95
CA LEU A 72 42.80 24.28 -29.66
C LEU A 72 44.20 24.26 -30.29
#